data_AF-A0AAV4TCM1-F1
#
_entry.id   AF-A0AAV4TCM1-F1
#
_cell.length_a   1.000
_cell.length_b   1.000
_cell.length_c   1.000
_cell.angle_alpha   90.00
_cell.angle_beta   90.00
_cell.angle_gamma   90.00
#
_symmetry.space_group_name_H-M   'P 1'
#
loop_
_entity.id
_entity.type
_entity.pdbx_description
1 polymer ?
#
loop_
_entity_poly.entity_id
_entity_poly.type
_entity_poly.pdbx_seq_one_letter_code
_entity_poly.pdbx_strand_id
1 'polypeptide(L)'
;MEELQKIAENKLKSATSDEEVIVKSLWEEKACVITFFRRFGCGFCRLAAKDFSQIKPILDENNVRLIGVGVEELGVEEFINGKFFDGELFIDKEKKCYTDLGYKRFGMLSIIPALAAKTSRDAIFKRYPP
;
A
#
# COMPACT_ATOMS: atom_id res chain seq x y z
N MET A 1 13.05 4.04 -11.87
CA MET A 1 12.51 5.42 -11.99
C MET A 1 11.33 5.51 -12.95
N GLU A 2 11.25 4.68 -14.00
CA GLU A 2 10.14 4.70 -14.98
C GLU A 2 8.76 4.48 -14.35
N GLU A 3 8.62 3.55 -13.39
CA GLU A 3 7.34 3.29 -12.71
C GLU A 3 6.80 4.48 -11.89
N LEU A 4 7.68 5.27 -11.26
CA LEU A 4 7.26 6.44 -10.48
C LEU A 4 6.68 7.53 -11.39
N GLN A 5 7.22 7.66 -12.60
CA GLN A 5 6.74 8.65 -13.58
C GLN A 5 5.33 8.31 -14.07
N LYS A 6 4.96 7.03 -14.12
CA LYS A 6 3.60 6.60 -14.53
C LYS A 6 2.51 7.13 -13.60
N ILE A 7 2.85 7.34 -12.33
CA ILE A 7 1.89 7.78 -11.31
C ILE A 7 2.10 9.23 -10.85
N ALA A 8 3.13 9.92 -11.33
CA ALA A 8 3.53 11.24 -10.82
C ALA A 8 2.39 12.26 -10.87
N GLU A 9 1.65 12.31 -11.97
CA GLU A 9 0.54 13.25 -12.19
C GLU A 9 -0.80 12.76 -11.61
N ASN A 10 -0.84 11.59 -10.97
CA ASN A 10 -2.07 11.07 -10.38
C ASN A 10 -2.42 11.82 -9.09
N LYS A 11 -3.71 11.74 -8.71
CA LYS A 11 -4.22 12.36 -7.49
C LYS A 11 -4.44 11.32 -6.40
N LEU A 12 -4.17 11.72 -5.17
CA LEU A 12 -4.48 10.97 -3.96
C LEU A 12 -5.24 11.86 -2.99
N LYS A 13 -6.16 11.27 -2.23
CA LYS A 13 -6.86 11.95 -1.13
C LYS A 13 -6.23 11.56 0.20
N SER A 14 -5.91 12.54 1.05
CA SER A 14 -5.50 12.33 2.44
C SER A 14 -6.61 11.63 3.22
N ALA A 15 -6.27 10.56 3.93
CA ALA A 15 -7.22 9.81 4.75
C ALA A 15 -7.58 10.53 6.06
N THR A 16 -6.86 11.61 6.42
CA THR A 16 -7.04 12.34 7.69
C THR A 16 -7.51 13.78 7.52
N SER A 17 -7.17 14.44 6.40
CA SER A 17 -7.52 15.86 6.15
C SER A 17 -8.51 16.04 4.99
N ASP A 18 -8.89 14.97 4.29
CA ASP A 18 -9.71 15.01 3.07
C ASP A 18 -9.13 15.82 1.90
N GLU A 19 -7.93 16.37 2.04
CA GLU A 19 -7.21 17.13 1.01
C GLU A 19 -6.74 16.24 -0.13
N GLU A 20 -6.76 16.77 -1.36
CA GLU A 20 -6.18 16.10 -2.53
C GLU A 20 -4.75 16.57 -2.77
N VAL A 21 -3.86 15.62 -3.08
CA VAL A 21 -2.46 15.87 -3.44
C VAL A 21 -2.11 15.21 -4.75
N ILE A 22 -1.17 15.81 -5.49
CA ILE A 22 -0.54 15.17 -6.64
C ILE A 22 0.55 14.23 -6.12
N VAL A 23 0.58 13.00 -6.61
CA VAL A 23 1.50 11.95 -6.15
C VAL A 23 2.97 12.40 -6.20
N LYS A 24 3.37 13.13 -7.25
CA LYS A 24 4.73 13.67 -7.38
C LYS A 24 5.17 14.52 -6.18
N SER A 25 4.26 15.31 -5.62
CA SER A 25 4.56 16.18 -4.47
C SER A 25 5.01 15.40 -3.22
N LEU A 26 4.73 14.09 -3.16
CA LEU A 26 5.13 13.24 -2.04
C LEU A 26 6.65 13.04 -1.96
N TRP A 27 7.38 13.16 -3.08
CA TRP A 27 8.83 12.94 -3.14
C TRP A 27 9.63 14.10 -3.74
N GLU A 28 9.01 15.24 -4.02
CA GLU A 28 9.72 16.41 -4.56
C GLU A 28 10.72 16.98 -3.55
N GLU A 29 10.31 17.12 -2.29
CA GLU A 29 11.15 17.76 -1.26
C GLU A 29 11.89 16.75 -0.37
N LYS A 30 11.29 15.56 -0.17
CA LYS A 30 11.75 14.59 0.82
C LYS A 30 11.62 13.18 0.28
N ALA A 31 12.64 12.35 0.48
CA ALA A 31 12.58 10.94 0.13
C ALA A 31 11.41 10.25 0.86
N CYS A 32 10.75 9.31 0.20
CA CYS A 32 9.64 8.58 0.81
C CYS A 32 9.61 7.12 0.37
N VAL A 33 9.03 6.29 1.24
CA VAL A 33 8.62 4.91 0.96
C VAL A 33 7.11 4.93 0.77
N ILE A 34 6.65 4.57 -0.42
CA ILE A 34 5.22 4.48 -0.74
C ILE A 34 4.83 3.01 -0.81
N THR A 35 3.88 2.60 0.02
CA THR A 35 3.30 1.25 0.01
C THR A 35 1.84 1.29 -0.45
N PHE A 36 1.46 0.36 -1.31
CA PHE A 36 0.10 0.27 -1.86
C PHE A 36 -0.65 -0.90 -1.21
N PHE A 37 -1.65 -0.58 -0.40
CA PHE A 37 -2.46 -1.55 0.32
C PHE A 37 -3.65 -2.03 -0.49
N ARG A 38 -3.84 -3.35 -0.57
CA ARG A 38 -4.99 -3.93 -1.29
C ARG A 38 -6.34 -3.46 -0.74
N ARG A 39 -6.53 -3.46 0.59
CA ARG A 39 -7.72 -2.98 1.32
C ARG A 39 -7.40 -2.72 2.79
N PHE A 40 -7.96 -1.66 3.38
CA PHE A 40 -7.79 -1.35 4.81
C PHE A 40 -8.46 -2.37 5.74
N GLY A 41 -9.57 -2.99 5.32
CA GLY A 41 -10.25 -4.03 6.08
C GLY A 41 -9.59 -5.42 6.07
N CYS A 42 -8.53 -5.65 5.29
CA CYS A 42 -7.92 -6.98 5.15
C CYS A 42 -6.94 -7.27 6.29
N GLY A 43 -7.09 -8.40 6.99
CA GLY A 43 -6.22 -8.82 8.10
C GLY A 43 -4.73 -8.88 7.71
N PHE A 44 -4.41 -9.43 6.53
CA PHE A 44 -3.02 -9.44 6.04
C PHE A 44 -2.47 -8.05 5.73
N CYS A 45 -3.31 -7.14 5.22
CA CYS A 45 -2.88 -5.76 4.97
C CYS A 45 -2.63 -5.02 6.29
N ARG A 46 -3.44 -5.27 7.31
CA ARG A 46 -3.24 -4.74 8.67
C ARG A 46 -1.97 -5.27 9.33
N LEU A 47 -1.64 -6.55 9.13
CA LEU A 47 -0.38 -7.12 9.60
C LEU A 47 0.82 -6.49 8.89
N ALA A 48 0.79 -6.46 7.55
CA ALA A 48 1.85 -5.83 6.77
C ALA A 48 2.04 -4.34 7.11
N ALA A 49 0.94 -3.61 7.37
CA ALA A 49 1.00 -2.22 7.81
C ALA A 49 1.73 -2.05 9.15
N LYS A 50 1.51 -2.97 10.10
CA LYS A 50 2.27 -2.98 11.36
C LYS A 50 3.75 -3.26 11.13
N ASP A 51 4.08 -4.20 10.25
CA ASP A 51 5.48 -4.49 9.89
C ASP A 51 6.17 -3.25 9.29
N PHE A 52 5.49 -2.52 8.41
CA PHE A 52 6.01 -1.24 7.88
C PHE A 52 6.13 -0.16 8.97
N SER A 53 5.26 -0.17 9.96
CA SER A 53 5.33 0.78 11.07
C SER A 53 6.54 0.55 11.96
N GLN A 54 6.99 -0.71 12.10
CA GLN A 54 8.20 -1.04 12.86
C GLN A 54 9.48 -0.41 12.30
N ILE A 55 9.54 -0.15 10.99
CA ILE A 55 10.70 0.49 10.36
C ILE A 55 10.61 2.02 10.36
N LYS A 56 9.46 2.60 10.75
CA LYS A 56 9.26 4.06 10.73
C LYS A 56 10.31 4.82 11.55
N PRO A 57 10.74 4.39 12.76
CA PRO A 57 11.77 5.12 13.50
C PRO A 57 13.07 5.30 12.72
N ILE A 58 13.50 4.25 12.00
CA ILE A 58 14.70 4.29 11.15
C ILE A 58 14.50 5.24 9.97
N LEU A 59 13.31 5.24 9.37
CA LEU A 59 12.99 6.16 8.28
C LEU A 59 12.99 7.61 8.76
N ASP A 60 12.43 7.89 9.94
CA ASP A 60 12.39 9.23 10.53
C ASP A 60 13.80 9.75 10.82
N GLU A 61 14.68 8.93 11.39
CA GLU A 61 16.10 9.25 11.64
C GLU A 61 16.84 9.65 10.35
N ASN A 62 16.45 9.08 9.22
CA ASN A 62 17.05 9.36 7.90
C ASN A 62 16.28 10.41 7.10
N ASN A 63 15.31 11.10 7.72
CA ASN A 63 14.45 12.06 7.06
C ASN A 63 13.76 11.46 5.81
N VAL A 64 13.23 10.24 5.94
CA VAL A 64 12.44 9.54 4.92
C VAL A 64 10.99 9.42 5.40
N ARG A 65 10.03 9.77 4.54
CA ARG A 65 8.60 9.63 4.86
C ARG A 65 8.13 8.20 4.65
N LEU A 66 7.17 7.75 5.45
CA LEU A 66 6.47 6.48 5.26
C LEU A 66 5.03 6.76 4.86
N ILE A 67 4.65 6.31 3.67
CA ILE A 67 3.37 6.65 3.03
C ILE A 67 2.63 5.36 2.67
N GLY A 68 1.37 5.26 3.06
CA GLY A 68 0.47 4.17 2.73
C GLY A 68 -0.68 4.64 1.85
N VAL A 69 -0.90 3.98 0.72
CA VAL A 69 -1.97 4.31 -0.23
C VAL A 69 -2.96 3.16 -0.29
N GLY A 70 -4.24 3.42 -0.02
CA GLY A 70 -5.32 2.45 -0.18
C GLY A 70 -6.12 2.62 -1.47
N VAL A 71 -6.90 1.60 -1.81
CA VAL A 71 -7.76 1.57 -3.01
C VAL A 71 -9.11 2.27 -2.81
N GLU A 72 -9.61 2.34 -1.57
CA GLU A 72 -10.97 2.80 -1.27
C GLU A 72 -11.09 3.30 0.19
N GLU A 73 -12.12 4.11 0.46
CA GLU A 73 -12.42 4.64 1.80
C GLU A 73 -12.96 3.57 2.77
N LEU A 74 -13.42 2.43 2.26
CA LEU A 74 -13.98 1.36 3.10
C LEU A 74 -12.92 0.78 4.04
N GLY A 75 -13.20 0.85 5.34
CA GLY A 75 -12.33 0.31 6.39
C GLY A 75 -11.24 1.27 6.86
N VAL A 76 -11.20 2.52 6.35
CA VAL A 76 -10.20 3.54 6.72
C VAL A 76 -10.31 3.90 8.21
N GLU A 77 -11.53 4.15 8.70
CA GLU A 77 -11.75 4.55 10.09
C GLU A 77 -11.24 3.49 11.06
N GLU A 78 -11.57 2.22 10.84
CA GLU A 78 -11.08 1.12 11.67
C GLU A 78 -9.57 0.92 11.52
N PHE A 79 -9.02 1.25 10.35
CA PHE A 79 -7.59 1.15 10.11
C PHE A 79 -6.80 2.22 10.88
N ILE A 80 -7.32 3.45 10.92
CA ILE A 80 -6.77 4.56 11.69
C ILE A 80 -6.96 4.32 13.18
N ASN A 81 -8.19 4.03 13.62
CA ASN A 81 -8.52 3.83 15.03
C ASN A 81 -7.77 2.63 15.64
N GLY A 82 -7.55 1.58 14.84
CA GLY A 82 -6.77 0.42 15.25
C GLY A 82 -5.25 0.64 15.23
N LYS A 83 -4.77 1.83 14.83
CA LYS A 83 -3.36 2.20 14.75
C LYS A 83 -2.53 1.13 14.03
N PHE A 84 -3.01 0.69 12.87
CA PHE A 84 -2.32 -0.34 12.09
C PHE A 84 -1.14 0.22 11.30
N PHE A 85 -1.08 1.53 11.11
CA PHE A 85 -0.03 2.20 10.35
C PHE A 85 0.38 3.51 11.02
N ASP A 86 1.68 3.70 11.23
CA ASP A 86 2.22 4.90 11.87
C ASP A 86 2.63 6.00 10.86
N GLY A 87 2.55 5.71 9.56
CA GLY A 87 2.87 6.65 8.48
C GLY A 87 1.67 7.47 7.99
N GLU A 88 1.91 8.27 6.95
CA GLU A 88 0.89 9.08 6.30
C GLU A 88 -0.03 8.20 5.45
N LEU A 89 -1.33 8.44 5.49
CA LEU A 89 -2.33 7.62 4.78
C LEU A 89 -3.06 8.40 3.71
N PHE A 90 -3.13 7.78 2.52
CA PHE A 90 -3.78 8.32 1.35
C PHE A 90 -4.67 7.28 0.68
N ILE A 91 -5.56 7.76 -0.18
CA ILE A 91 -6.56 6.96 -0.89
C ILE A 91 -6.52 7.34 -2.37
N ASP A 92 -6.28 6.34 -3.22
CA ASP A 92 -6.39 6.46 -4.67
C ASP A 92 -7.84 6.15 -5.09
N LYS A 93 -8.71 7.18 -4.99
CA LYS A 93 -10.15 7.04 -5.25
C LYS A 93 -10.45 6.50 -6.65
N GLU A 94 -9.71 6.97 -7.64
CA GLU A 94 -9.86 6.57 -9.04
C GLU A 94 -9.13 5.27 -9.36
N LYS A 95 -8.33 4.74 -8.42
CA LYS A 95 -7.50 3.54 -8.58
C LYS A 95 -6.52 3.72 -9.75
N LYS A 96 -6.16 4.97 -10.04
CA LYS A 96 -5.36 5.36 -11.19
C LYS A 96 -3.91 4.94 -11.00
N CYS A 97 -3.35 5.16 -9.81
CA CYS A 97 -2.02 4.66 -9.45
C CYS A 97 -1.98 3.13 -9.53
N TYR A 98 -3.02 2.46 -9.04
CA TYR A 98 -3.09 1.00 -9.12
C TYR A 98 -3.10 0.51 -10.58
N THR A 99 -3.84 1.20 -11.44
CA THR A 99 -3.94 0.86 -12.86
C THR A 99 -2.63 1.13 -13.60
N ASP A 100 -2.04 2.31 -13.40
CA ASP A 100 -0.83 2.75 -14.10
C ASP A 100 0.42 1.96 -13.68
N LEU A 101 0.48 1.50 -12.42
CA LEU A 101 1.50 0.54 -11.95
C LEU A 101 1.24 -0.90 -12.42
N GLY A 102 0.12 -1.15 -13.10
CA GLY A 102 -0.24 -2.47 -13.61
C GLY A 102 -0.67 -3.46 -12.52
N TYR A 103 -1.11 -3.00 -11.34
CA TYR A 103 -1.65 -3.89 -10.32
C TYR A 103 -2.93 -4.55 -10.82
N LYS A 104 -2.95 -5.88 -10.78
CA LYS A 104 -4.08 -6.69 -11.22
C LYS A 104 -4.81 -7.27 -10.03
N ARG A 105 -6.15 -7.21 -10.07
CA ARG A 105 -7.00 -7.91 -9.13
C ARG A 105 -7.09 -9.38 -9.56
N PHE A 106 -6.38 -10.26 -8.85
CA PHE A 106 -6.52 -11.69 -9.06
C PHE A 106 -7.89 -12.16 -8.55
N GLY A 107 -8.76 -12.58 -9.48
CA GLY A 107 -10.03 -13.25 -9.18
C GLY A 107 -9.84 -14.77 -9.06
N MET A 108 -10.89 -15.49 -8.62
CA MET A 108 -10.84 -16.95 -8.42
C MET A 108 -10.30 -17.72 -9.65
N LEU A 109 -10.71 -17.32 -10.86
CA LEU A 109 -10.25 -17.93 -12.12
C LEU A 109 -8.74 -17.76 -12.38
N SER A 110 -8.13 -16.68 -11.89
CA SER A 110 -6.68 -16.42 -12.06
C SER A 110 -5.82 -17.01 -10.94
N ILE A 111 -6.42 -17.38 -9.80
CA ILE A 111 -5.72 -17.92 -8.63
C ILE A 111 -5.58 -19.44 -8.73
N ILE A 112 -6.57 -20.14 -9.32
CA ILE A 112 -6.52 -21.61 -9.45
C ILE A 112 -5.23 -22.09 -10.18
N PRO A 113 -4.83 -21.51 -11.33
CA PRO A 113 -3.58 -21.89 -11.98
C PRO A 113 -2.33 -21.54 -11.14
N ALA A 114 -2.35 -20.39 -10.46
CA ALA A 114 -1.22 -19.92 -9.65
C ALA A 114 -1.01 -20.74 -8.36
N LEU A 115 -2.09 -21.25 -7.75
CA LEU A 115 -2.03 -22.18 -6.62
C LEU A 115 -1.71 -23.62 -7.04
N ALA A 116 -2.04 -24.02 -8.27
CA ALA A 116 -1.64 -25.32 -8.81
C ALA A 116 -0.12 -25.41 -9.01
N ALA A 117 0.56 -24.27 -9.27
CA ALA A 117 2.01 -24.21 -9.34
C ALA A 117 2.65 -24.60 -8.00
N LYS A 118 3.34 -25.74 -7.96
CA LYS A 118 4.00 -26.31 -6.77
C LYS A 118 4.91 -25.31 -6.05
N THR A 119 5.64 -24.50 -6.82
CA THR A 119 6.56 -23.46 -6.35
C THR A 119 5.87 -22.39 -5.50
N SER A 120 4.64 -22.01 -5.84
CA SER A 120 3.87 -21.01 -5.10
C SER A 120 3.39 -21.55 -3.74
N ARG A 121 2.99 -22.83 -3.69
CA ARG A 121 2.57 -23.48 -2.44
C ARG A 121 3.73 -23.57 -1.45
N ASP A 122 4.88 -24.06 -1.91
CA ASP A 122 6.05 -24.25 -1.04
C ASP A 122 6.57 -22.92 -0.46
N ALA A 123 6.53 -21.83 -1.23
CA ALA A 123 6.94 -20.51 -0.75
C ALA A 123 6.01 -19.92 0.32
N ILE A 124 4.70 -20.18 0.24
CA ILE A 124 3.71 -19.70 1.22
C ILE A 124 3.86 -20.47 2.53
N PHE A 125 3.88 -21.81 2.47
CA PHE A 125 3.99 -22.66 3.68
C PHE A 125 5.34 -22.54 4.39
N LYS A 126 6.42 -22.24 3.66
CA LYS A 126 7.73 -21.97 4.28
C LYS A 126 7.75 -20.64 5.03
N ARG A 127 6.99 -19.65 4.58
CA ARG A 127 7.02 -18.29 5.14
C ARG A 127 5.98 -18.06 6.24
N TYR A 128 4.87 -18.80 6.20
CA TYR A 128 3.84 -18.80 7.23
C TYR A 128 3.41 -20.26 7.50
N PRO A 129 4.07 -20.97 8.43
CA PRO A 129 3.63 -22.29 8.86
C PRO A 129 2.27 -22.17 9.58
N PRO A 130 1.44 -23.23 9.54
CA PRO A 130 0.13 -23.25 10.20
C PRO A 130 0.23 -23.13 11.72
#